data_AF-A0A9P5AJ41-F1
#
_entry.id   AF-A0A9P5AJ41-F1
#
_cell.length_a   1.000
_cell.length_b   1.000
_cell.length_c   1.000
_cell.angle_alpha   90.00
_cell.angle_beta   90.00
_cell.angle_gamma   90.00
#
_symmetry.space_group_name_H-M   'P 1'
#
loop_
_entity.id
_entity.type
_entity.pdbx_description
1 polymer ?
#
loop_
_entity_poly.entity_id
_entity_poly.type
_entity_poly.pdbx_seq_one_letter_code
_entity_poly.pdbx_strand_id
1 'polypeptide(L)'
;MKITSFLTAALFGAHAATAAESVYLVNSVKGNEISSGIAYYKDGHSATGGSRPDDYVDVVHGSNIIWEGRTVKGTFGSGVSFTSNIFADAAGKQINACPGGKDWVLYTVDGWTVKVVYYCRPFN
;
A
#
# COMPACT_ATOMS: atom_id res chain seq x y z
N MET A 1 -28.78 26.76 -46.63
CA MET A 1 -29.20 25.74 -45.65
C MET A 1 -28.04 25.49 -44.69
N LYS A 2 -28.25 25.75 -43.40
CA LYS A 2 -27.28 25.45 -42.32
C LYS A 2 -27.57 24.03 -41.83
N ILE A 3 -26.56 23.16 -41.84
CA ILE A 3 -26.63 21.85 -41.17
C ILE A 3 -25.78 21.98 -39.91
N THR A 4 -26.43 22.12 -38.77
CA THR A 4 -25.78 22.12 -37.47
C THR A 4 -25.93 20.73 -36.89
N SER A 5 -24.89 19.89 -37.00
CA SER A 5 -24.82 18.64 -36.24
C SER A 5 -24.32 18.95 -34.84
N PHE A 6 -25.17 18.71 -33.84
CA PHE A 6 -24.74 18.62 -32.45
C PHE A 6 -24.31 17.17 -32.18
N LEU A 7 -23.00 16.96 -32.06
CA LEU A 7 -22.46 15.70 -31.55
C LEU A 7 -22.74 15.66 -30.04
N THR A 8 -23.67 14.79 -29.64
CA THR A 8 -23.89 14.43 -28.24
C THR A 8 -22.66 13.66 -27.76
N ALA A 9 -21.78 14.33 -27.01
CA ALA A 9 -20.71 13.65 -26.30
C ALA A 9 -21.34 12.80 -25.18
N ALA A 10 -21.30 11.47 -25.36
CA ALA A 10 -21.58 10.55 -24.27
C ALA A 10 -20.51 10.75 -23.20
N LEU A 11 -20.89 11.34 -22.08
CA LEU A 11 -20.06 11.38 -20.88
C LEU A 11 -20.03 9.95 -20.32
N PHE A 12 -19.08 9.15 -20.80
CA PHE A 12 -18.74 7.91 -20.13
C PHE A 12 -18.34 8.28 -18.71
N GLY A 13 -19.17 7.91 -17.75
CA GLY A 13 -18.89 8.02 -16.34
C GLY A 13 -17.65 7.19 -16.01
N ALA A 14 -16.49 7.82 -16.12
CA ALA A 14 -15.33 7.44 -15.34
C ALA A 14 -15.72 7.72 -13.90
N HIS A 15 -16.29 6.69 -13.24
CA HIS A 15 -16.15 6.57 -11.81
C HIS A 15 -14.64 6.48 -11.61
N ALA A 16 -13.99 7.63 -11.43
CA ALA A 16 -12.68 7.64 -10.84
C ALA A 16 -12.88 6.90 -9.53
N ALA A 17 -12.40 5.66 -9.45
CA ALA A 17 -12.21 5.02 -8.18
C ALA A 17 -11.27 5.97 -7.44
N THR A 18 -11.82 6.78 -6.54
CA THR A 18 -11.01 7.53 -5.60
C THR A 18 -10.16 6.47 -4.93
N ALA A 19 -8.84 6.56 -5.13
CA ALA A 19 -7.93 5.59 -4.55
C ALA A 19 -8.02 5.81 -3.05
N ALA A 20 -8.85 5.00 -2.37
CA ALA A 20 -8.97 5.05 -0.91
C ALA A 20 -7.57 5.00 -0.30
N GLU A 21 -7.41 5.64 0.86
CA GLU A 21 -6.17 5.59 1.64
C GLU A 21 -5.63 4.16 1.68
N SER A 22 -4.32 3.99 1.71
CA SER A 22 -3.77 2.64 1.76
C SER A 22 -2.57 2.51 2.65
N VAL A 23 -2.46 1.34 3.26
CA VAL A 23 -1.36 0.97 4.13
C VAL A 23 -0.74 -0.32 3.62
N TYR A 24 0.58 -0.31 3.50
CA TYR A 24 1.38 -1.46 3.09
C TYR A 24 2.31 -1.86 4.22
N LEU A 25 2.27 -3.13 4.59
CA LEU A 25 3.25 -3.75 5.49
C LEU A 25 4.42 -4.20 4.64
N VAL A 26 5.62 -3.73 4.97
CA VAL A 26 6.78 -3.91 4.11
C VAL A 26 7.99 -4.47 4.86
N ASN A 27 8.80 -5.21 4.12
CA ASN A 27 10.16 -5.56 4.49
C ASN A 27 11.12 -4.92 3.49
N SER A 28 12.16 -4.28 4.01
CA SER A 28 13.06 -3.41 3.28
C SER A 28 14.49 -3.90 3.41
N VAL A 29 15.28 -3.74 2.35
CA VAL A 29 16.70 -4.12 2.33
C VAL A 29 17.55 -3.03 1.70
N LYS A 30 18.74 -2.77 2.26
CA LYS A 30 19.78 -1.90 1.70
C LYS A 30 21.15 -2.51 1.97
N GLY A 31 21.76 -3.14 0.96
CA GLY A 31 22.98 -3.92 1.18
C GLY A 31 22.75 -5.01 2.23
N ASN A 32 23.44 -4.92 3.37
CA ASN A 32 23.29 -5.84 4.51
C ASN A 32 22.30 -5.34 5.58
N GLU A 33 21.75 -4.13 5.42
CA GLU A 33 20.76 -3.58 6.33
C GLU A 33 19.37 -4.08 5.96
N ILE A 34 18.57 -4.43 6.98
CA ILE A 34 17.19 -4.87 6.84
C ILE A 34 16.29 -4.13 7.83
N SER A 35 15.04 -3.89 7.45
CA SER A 35 14.04 -3.23 8.30
C SER A 35 12.63 -3.68 7.91
N SER A 36 11.73 -3.68 8.87
CA SER A 36 10.30 -3.80 8.64
C SER A 36 9.59 -2.50 8.99
N GLY A 37 8.67 -2.08 8.15
CA GLY A 37 7.93 -0.85 8.37
C GLY A 37 6.55 -0.84 7.73
N ILE A 38 5.90 0.31 7.82
CA ILE A 38 4.56 0.52 7.29
C ILE A 38 4.58 1.78 6.44
N ALA A 39 4.15 1.63 5.19
CA ALA A 39 4.07 2.70 4.19
C ALA A 39 2.60 3.13 4.01
N TYR A 40 2.33 4.43 4.10
CA TYR A 40 1.00 5.01 4.00
C TYR A 40 0.88 5.92 2.78
N TYR A 41 -0.22 5.76 2.06
CA TYR A 41 -0.63 6.60 0.94
C TYR A 41 -1.99 7.21 1.26
N LYS A 42 -2.09 8.52 1.10
CA LYS A 42 -3.32 9.28 1.32
C LYS A 42 -4.36 8.98 0.24
N ASP A 43 -5.58 9.44 0.46
CA ASP A 43 -6.63 9.34 -0.55
C ASP A 43 -6.20 10.02 -1.86
N GLY A 44 -6.45 9.36 -2.98
CA GLY A 44 -6.03 9.78 -4.31
C GLY A 44 -4.56 9.49 -4.65
N HIS A 45 -3.75 9.01 -3.70
CA HIS A 45 -2.36 8.63 -3.94
C HIS A 45 -2.22 7.11 -4.11
N SER A 46 -1.22 6.68 -4.88
CA SER A 46 -1.05 5.29 -5.26
C SER A 46 0.40 4.85 -5.19
N ALA A 47 0.61 3.60 -4.76
CA ALA A 47 1.88 2.90 -4.88
C ALA A 47 2.26 2.50 -6.32
N THR A 48 1.37 2.74 -7.29
CA THR A 48 1.62 2.38 -8.69
C THR A 48 2.87 3.08 -9.23
N GLY A 49 3.65 2.35 -10.01
CA GLY A 49 4.83 2.90 -10.70
C GLY A 49 6.04 3.19 -9.81
N GLY A 50 6.11 2.64 -8.59
CA GLY A 50 7.25 2.88 -7.70
C GLY A 50 7.16 4.18 -6.91
N SER A 51 5.97 4.77 -6.84
CA SER A 51 5.74 6.04 -6.15
C SER A 51 6.00 5.90 -4.64
N ARG A 52 6.65 6.90 -4.06
CA ARG A 52 6.95 6.92 -2.63
C ARG A 52 5.67 7.08 -1.79
N PRO A 53 5.63 6.53 -0.58
CA PRO A 53 4.52 6.78 0.34
C PRO A 53 4.51 8.24 0.81
N ASP A 54 3.34 8.71 1.19
CA ASP A 54 3.14 10.01 1.85
C ASP A 54 3.71 10.03 3.27
N ASP A 55 3.73 8.87 3.93
CA ASP A 55 4.29 8.70 5.27
C ASP A 55 4.82 7.29 5.48
N TYR A 56 5.77 7.15 6.40
CA TYR A 56 6.42 5.88 6.70
C TYR A 56 6.79 5.76 8.17
N VAL A 57 6.47 4.61 8.76
CA VAL A 57 6.95 4.26 10.10
C VAL A 57 7.89 3.06 10.00
N ASP A 58 9.13 3.24 10.45
CA ASP A 58 10.06 2.13 10.68
C ASP A 58 9.63 1.42 11.97
N VAL A 59 9.13 0.19 11.83
CA VAL A 59 8.57 -0.59 12.96
C VAL A 59 9.68 -1.33 13.69
N VAL A 60 10.63 -1.91 12.94
CA VAL A 60 11.84 -2.53 13.47
C VAL A 60 12.99 -2.29 12.51
N HIS A 61 14.06 -1.70 13.05
CA HIS A 61 15.33 -1.56 12.35
C HIS A 61 16.30 -2.71 12.70
N GLY A 62 17.04 -3.21 11.72
CA GLY A 62 18.05 -4.27 11.91
C GLY A 62 17.50 -5.70 11.93
N SER A 63 16.18 -5.88 11.78
CA SER A 63 15.58 -7.20 11.54
C SER A 63 14.30 -7.08 10.72
N ASN A 64 13.95 -8.16 10.01
CA ASN A 64 12.63 -8.31 9.41
C ASN A 64 11.71 -9.02 10.40
N ILE A 65 10.45 -8.61 10.46
CA ILE A 65 9.43 -9.28 11.27
C ILE A 65 8.54 -10.18 10.42
N ILE A 66 8.05 -11.24 11.06
CA ILE A 66 6.87 -11.96 10.60
C ILE A 66 5.67 -11.12 11.02
N TRP A 67 4.85 -10.71 10.05
CA TRP A 67 3.68 -9.88 10.28
C TRP A 67 2.47 -10.69 10.78
N GLU A 68 2.38 -11.96 10.40
CA GLU A 68 1.32 -12.88 10.82
C GLU A 68 1.37 -13.19 12.31
N GLY A 69 0.21 -13.30 12.94
CA GLY A 69 0.07 -13.54 14.37
C GLY A 69 0.53 -12.37 15.25
N ARG A 70 0.98 -11.26 14.65
CA ARG A 70 1.50 -10.10 15.36
C ARG A 70 0.61 -8.90 15.16
N THR A 71 0.21 -8.29 16.28
CA THR A 71 -0.43 -6.98 16.27
C THR A 71 0.63 -5.89 16.28
N VAL A 72 0.57 -4.95 15.34
CA VAL A 72 1.45 -3.78 15.26
C VAL A 72 0.60 -2.52 15.25
N LYS A 73 0.89 -1.55 16.11
CA LYS A 73 0.15 -0.29 16.22
C LYS A 73 1.12 0.89 16.17
N GLY A 74 0.65 2.02 15.68
CA GLY A 74 1.43 3.25 15.68
C GLY A 74 0.66 4.42 15.09
N THR A 75 1.35 5.55 15.01
CA THR A 75 0.85 6.79 14.43
C THR A 75 1.91 7.32 13.49
N PHE A 76 1.51 7.58 12.25
CA PHE A 76 2.35 8.22 11.24
C PHE A 76 2.68 9.66 11.64
N GLY A 77 3.74 10.25 11.07
CA GLY A 77 4.12 11.65 11.35
C GLY A 77 3.02 12.65 10.98
N SER A 78 2.18 12.29 10.01
CA SER A 78 0.96 12.98 9.59
C SER A 78 -0.20 12.94 10.60
N GLY A 79 -0.09 12.16 11.67
CA GLY A 79 -1.12 12.02 12.71
C GLY A 79 -2.12 10.89 12.47
N VAL A 80 -2.07 10.23 11.32
CA VAL A 80 -2.92 9.06 11.02
C VAL A 80 -2.46 7.87 11.87
N SER A 81 -3.40 7.23 12.57
CA SER A 81 -3.10 6.06 13.40
C SER A 81 -3.46 4.77 12.69
N PHE A 82 -2.68 3.72 12.92
CA PHE A 82 -2.90 2.40 12.33
C PHE A 82 -2.86 1.29 13.39
N THR A 83 -3.56 0.21 13.10
CA THR A 83 -3.41 -1.08 13.77
C THR A 83 -3.40 -2.16 12.70
N SER A 84 -2.30 -2.89 12.61
CA SER A 84 -2.21 -4.12 11.83
C SER A 84 -2.46 -5.31 12.74
N ASN A 85 -3.34 -6.22 12.31
CA ASN A 85 -3.59 -7.49 12.95
C ASN A 85 -3.79 -8.54 11.85
N ILE A 86 -2.70 -9.22 11.49
CA ILE A 86 -2.73 -10.30 10.52
C ILE A 86 -2.85 -11.61 11.30
N PHE A 87 -3.87 -12.42 10.98
CA PHE A 87 -4.03 -13.72 11.64
C PHE A 87 -2.78 -14.59 11.47
N ALA A 88 -2.46 -15.39 12.49
CA ALA A 88 -1.47 -16.45 12.32
C ALA A 88 -1.92 -17.37 11.17
N ASP A 89 -0.99 -17.73 10.28
CA ASP A 89 -1.21 -18.55 9.09
C ASP A 89 -2.05 -17.90 7.98
N ALA A 90 -2.12 -16.55 7.94
CA ALA A 90 -2.89 -15.83 6.92
C ALA A 90 -2.48 -16.20 5.49
N ALA A 91 -1.20 -16.51 5.24
CA ALA A 91 -0.67 -16.99 3.96
C ALA A 91 -1.29 -18.32 3.52
N GLY A 92 -1.78 -19.13 4.47
CA GLY A 92 -2.52 -20.36 4.20
C GLY A 92 -4.04 -20.17 4.06
N LYS A 93 -4.57 -18.97 4.26
CA LYS A 93 -6.02 -18.67 4.16
C LYS A 93 -6.31 -17.96 2.83
N GLN A 94 -7.09 -18.61 1.96
CA GLN A 94 -7.46 -18.13 0.61
C GLN A 94 -8.04 -16.69 0.53
N ILE A 95 -8.57 -16.14 1.62
CA ILE A 95 -9.20 -14.80 1.69
C ILE A 95 -8.29 -13.73 2.32
N ASN A 96 -7.25 -14.11 3.08
CA ASN A 96 -6.35 -13.16 3.76
C ASN A 96 -4.97 -13.08 3.11
N ALA A 97 -4.68 -13.97 2.17
CA ALA A 97 -3.71 -13.69 1.14
C ALA A 97 -4.21 -12.47 0.37
N CYS A 98 -3.51 -11.34 0.48
CA CYS A 98 -3.59 -10.32 -0.55
C CYS A 98 -3.47 -11.05 -1.90
N PRO A 99 -4.37 -10.84 -2.88
CA PRO A 99 -4.40 -11.63 -4.09
C PRO A 99 -3.04 -11.55 -4.79
N GLY A 100 -2.23 -12.60 -4.63
CA GLY A 100 -1.02 -12.78 -5.40
C GLY A 100 0.28 -13.10 -4.67
N GLY A 101 0.39 -13.08 -3.33
CA GLY A 101 1.52 -13.69 -2.59
C GLY A 101 2.91 -13.52 -3.24
N LYS A 102 3.18 -12.37 -3.86
CA LYS A 102 4.38 -12.13 -4.65
C LYS A 102 5.07 -10.95 -4.01
N ASP A 103 6.25 -11.20 -3.45
CA ASP A 103 7.22 -10.17 -3.12
C ASP A 103 7.41 -9.27 -4.36
N TRP A 104 6.79 -8.10 -4.35
CA TRP A 104 6.95 -7.10 -5.41
C TRP A 104 7.53 -5.83 -4.80
N VAL A 105 8.37 -5.16 -5.59
CA VAL A 105 9.03 -3.92 -5.16
C VAL A 105 8.00 -2.80 -5.17
N LEU A 106 7.67 -2.29 -3.98
CA LEU A 106 6.74 -1.18 -3.80
C LEU A 106 7.35 0.12 -4.33
N TYR A 107 8.56 0.43 -3.88
CA TYR A 107 9.38 1.55 -4.33
C TYR A 107 10.85 1.32 -3.97
N THR A 108 11.72 2.14 -4.55
CA THR A 108 13.13 2.23 -4.18
C THR A 108 13.47 3.63 -3.72
N VAL A 109 14.29 3.76 -2.68
CA VAL A 109 14.71 5.05 -2.12
C VAL A 109 16.12 4.94 -1.55
N ASP A 110 17.03 5.83 -1.91
CA ASP A 110 18.32 5.99 -1.21
C ASP A 110 19.11 4.67 -1.00
N GLY A 111 19.02 3.78 -1.99
CA GLY A 111 19.61 2.43 -1.97
C GLY A 111 18.77 1.34 -1.30
N TRP A 112 17.66 1.69 -0.65
CA TRP A 112 16.67 0.75 -0.13
C TRP A 112 15.76 0.21 -1.24
N THR A 113 15.55 -1.09 -1.21
CA THR A 113 14.48 -1.78 -1.93
C THR A 113 13.39 -2.16 -0.94
N VAL A 114 12.20 -1.61 -1.11
CA VAL A 114 11.05 -1.84 -0.22
C VAL A 114 10.11 -2.83 -0.88
N LYS A 115 9.86 -3.97 -0.23
CA LYS A 115 8.99 -5.02 -0.76
C LYS A 115 7.71 -5.12 0.06
N VAL A 116 6.59 -5.25 -0.63
CA VAL A 116 5.28 -5.48 0.02
C VAL A 116 5.20 -6.90 0.54
N VAL A 117 4.72 -7.05 1.77
CA VAL A 117 4.33 -8.34 2.35
C VAL A 117 2.80 -8.44 2.41
N TYR A 118 2.13 -7.41 2.93
CA TYR A 118 0.66 -7.32 2.98
C TYR A 118 0.17 -5.92 2.56
N TYR A 119 -1.06 -5.88 2.04
CA TYR A 119 -1.75 -4.66 1.65
C TYR A 119 -3.18 -4.64 2.19
N CYS A 120 -3.57 -3.52 2.78
CA CYS A 120 -4.92 -3.27 3.25
C CYS A 120 -5.45 -1.97 2.63
N ARG A 121 -6.67 -2.02 2.08
CA ARG A 121 -7.53 -0.84 1.93
C ARG A 121 -8.34 -0.68 3.22
N PRO A 122 -8.63 0.54 3.69
CA PRO A 122 -9.62 0.75 4.73
C PRO A 122 -10.92 0.12 4.21
N PHE A 123 -11.50 -0.73 5.05
CA PHE A 123 -12.83 -1.27 4.82
C PHE A 123 -13.78 -0.08 4.89
N ASN A 124 -14.32 0.34 3.74
CA ASN A 124 -15.51 1.19 3.70
C ASN A 124 -16.70 0.43 4.28
#